data_AF-A0A364NBL8-F1
#
_entry.id   AF-A0A364NBL8-F1
#
_cell.length_a   1.000
_cell.length_b   1.000
_cell.length_c   1.000
_cell.angle_alpha   90.00
_cell.angle_beta   90.00
_cell.angle_gamma   90.00
#
_symmetry.space_group_name_H-M   'P 1'
#
loop_
_entity.id
_entity.type
_entity.pdbx_description
1 polymer ?
#
loop_
_entity_poly.entity_id
_entity_poly.type
_entity_poly.pdbx_seq_one_letter_code
_entity_poly.pdbx_strand_id
1 'polypeptide(L)'
;MVDPREAVEVGSLFLQLKLIAPVDPRNSDQQFQPSKQVHYYITNHGERVAGWLLEDVPSGGDISVKSRDGVARDSNSNRTNVIIRNPSWRLLYREFLKETMCEENLSFFLEVQQFNKQYKDAINDKGDNKVEVIRETLAAAYGLYNAFLAPGSPNELNIDHSLRTQLATRMTRAVGDDAAMLQSLNEVASLFDKAQQSIFKLMSSDSVPKFIKHPKYAPQLRGLDAAAATAYVASPTALRS
;
A
#
# COMPACT_ATOMS: atom_id res chain seq x y z
N MET A 1 -6.03 -9.74 -9.74
CA MET A 1 -5.15 -10.93 -9.65
C MET A 1 -4.18 -10.69 -8.50
N VAL A 2 -3.99 -11.62 -7.56
CA VAL A 2 -3.12 -11.40 -6.37
C VAL A 2 -1.66 -11.44 -6.83
N ASP A 3 -0.84 -10.43 -6.47
CA ASP A 3 0.60 -10.42 -6.77
C ASP A 3 1.28 -11.55 -5.99
N PRO A 4 1.98 -12.50 -6.65
CA PRO A 4 2.67 -13.59 -5.98
C PRO A 4 3.66 -13.13 -4.90
N ARG A 5 4.27 -11.94 -5.06
CA ARG A 5 5.20 -11.37 -4.08
C ARG A 5 4.51 -11.06 -2.77
N GLU A 6 3.28 -10.54 -2.84
CA GLU A 6 2.49 -10.23 -1.66
C GLU A 6 2.05 -11.50 -0.93
N ALA A 7 1.70 -12.56 -1.66
CA ALA A 7 1.41 -13.86 -1.05
C ALA A 7 2.62 -14.41 -0.28
N VAL A 8 3.83 -14.24 -0.83
CA VAL A 8 5.08 -14.64 -0.15
C VAL A 8 5.36 -13.76 1.07
N GLU A 9 5.15 -12.45 0.99
CA GLU A 9 5.30 -11.54 2.13
C GLU A 9 4.33 -11.89 3.26
N VAL A 10 3.05 -12.08 2.95
CA VAL A 10 2.02 -12.45 3.93
C VAL A 10 2.34 -13.80 4.56
N GLY A 11 2.69 -14.81 3.75
CA GLY A 11 3.11 -16.11 4.27
C GLY A 11 4.34 -16.02 5.18
N SER A 12 5.32 -15.17 4.83
CA SER A 12 6.54 -14.99 5.62
C SER A 12 6.25 -14.32 6.96
N LEU A 13 5.34 -13.35 6.97
CA LEU A 13 4.86 -12.73 8.21
C LEU A 13 4.14 -13.74 9.11
N PHE A 14 3.33 -14.65 8.55
CA PHE A 14 2.65 -15.66 9.35
C PHE A 14 3.64 -16.60 10.05
N LEU A 15 4.77 -16.92 9.40
CA LEU A 15 5.86 -17.69 9.99
C LEU A 15 6.59 -16.90 11.10
N GLN A 16 6.94 -15.64 10.82
CA GLN A 16 7.64 -14.78 11.79
C GLN A 16 6.81 -14.51 13.04
N LEU A 17 5.49 -14.32 12.87
CA LEU A 17 4.52 -14.14 13.95
C LEU A 17 4.11 -15.46 14.60
N LYS A 18 4.67 -16.60 14.18
CA LYS A 18 4.37 -17.94 14.69
C LYS A 18 2.88 -18.30 14.61
N LEU A 19 2.16 -17.73 13.64
CA LEU A 19 0.76 -18.05 13.33
C LEU A 19 0.65 -19.34 12.51
N ILE A 20 1.64 -19.59 11.66
CA ILE A 20 1.83 -20.86 10.96
C ILE A 20 3.24 -21.38 11.20
N ALA A 21 3.45 -22.67 11.02
CA ALA A 21 4.76 -23.32 11.10
C ALA A 21 4.92 -24.37 10.00
N PRO A 22 6.15 -24.60 9.50
CA PRO A 22 6.37 -25.65 8.51
C PRO A 22 6.18 -27.02 9.14
N VAL A 23 5.60 -27.94 8.40
CA VAL A 23 5.44 -29.35 8.83
C VAL A 23 6.80 -30.04 8.94
N ASP A 24 7.71 -29.74 8.01
CA ASP A 24 9.09 -30.22 8.06
C ASP A 24 9.99 -29.14 8.70
N PRO A 25 10.59 -29.39 9.88
CA PRO A 25 11.36 -28.40 10.63
C PRO A 25 12.69 -28.00 9.95
N ARG A 26 13.07 -28.68 8.86
CA ARG A 26 14.22 -28.27 8.03
C ARG A 26 13.92 -27.05 7.17
N ASN A 27 12.65 -26.72 6.95
CA ASN A 27 12.24 -25.55 6.20
C ASN A 27 12.31 -24.29 7.07
N SER A 28 12.58 -23.15 6.44
CA SER A 28 12.67 -21.85 7.12
C SER A 28 11.42 -21.54 7.92
N ASP A 29 11.62 -21.11 9.17
CA ASP A 29 10.57 -20.63 10.08
C ASP A 29 10.40 -19.11 10.02
N GLN A 30 11.06 -18.44 9.06
CA GLN A 30 11.01 -16.98 8.86
C GLN A 30 10.60 -16.56 7.45
N GLN A 31 10.82 -17.42 6.45
CA GLN A 31 10.54 -17.11 5.05
C GLN A 31 9.64 -18.17 4.43
N PHE A 32 8.53 -17.72 3.87
CA PHE A 32 7.55 -18.60 3.25
C PHE A 32 8.01 -19.06 1.87
N GLN A 33 7.92 -20.36 1.67
CA GLN A 33 8.26 -21.03 0.43
C GLN A 33 6.98 -21.46 -0.29
N PRO A 34 6.58 -20.78 -1.40
CA PRO A 34 5.40 -21.11 -2.17
C PRO A 34 5.67 -22.31 -3.10
N SER A 35 5.98 -23.48 -2.52
CA SER A 35 6.27 -24.72 -3.24
C SER A 35 5.23 -25.78 -2.90
N LYS A 36 4.84 -26.60 -3.89
CA LYS A 36 3.92 -27.73 -3.71
C LYS A 36 4.42 -28.80 -2.74
N GLN A 37 5.73 -28.82 -2.46
CA GLN A 37 6.37 -29.79 -1.57
C GLN A 37 6.45 -29.31 -0.12
N VAL A 38 6.26 -28.01 0.12
CA VAL A 38 6.39 -27.40 1.45
C VAL A 38 5.00 -27.16 2.03
N HIS A 39 4.72 -27.82 3.14
CA HIS A 39 3.42 -27.76 3.81
C HIS A 39 3.56 -27.01 5.13
N TYR A 40 2.54 -26.23 5.47
CA TYR A 40 2.46 -25.46 6.70
C TYR A 40 1.17 -25.84 7.43
N TYR A 41 1.22 -25.82 8.75
CA TYR A 41 0.05 -25.94 9.60
C TYR A 41 -0.16 -24.63 10.37
N ILE A 42 -1.41 -24.35 10.73
CA ILE A 42 -1.76 -23.20 11.58
C ILE A 42 -1.47 -23.60 13.02
N THR A 43 -0.73 -22.78 13.74
CA THR A 43 -0.39 -23.07 15.14
C THR A 43 -1.57 -22.75 16.04
N ASN A 44 -1.62 -23.30 17.26
CA ASN A 44 -2.64 -22.91 18.26
C ASN A 44 -2.62 -21.41 18.58
N HIS A 45 -1.48 -20.72 18.38
CA HIS A 45 -1.43 -19.26 18.47
C HIS A 45 -2.16 -18.62 17.29
N GLY A 46 -1.89 -19.10 16.06
CA GLY A 46 -2.61 -18.69 14.85
C GLY A 46 -4.11 -18.89 14.93
N GLU A 47 -4.57 -20.05 15.41
CA GLU A 47 -6.00 -20.35 15.57
C GLU A 47 -6.69 -19.42 16.57
N ARG A 48 -6.02 -19.08 17.68
CA ARG A 48 -6.53 -18.10 18.66
C ARG A 48 -6.59 -16.69 18.08
N VAL A 49 -5.54 -16.25 17.37
CA VAL A 49 -5.50 -14.93 16.73
C VAL A 49 -6.56 -14.82 15.62
N ALA A 50 -6.81 -15.90 14.88
CA ALA A 50 -7.84 -15.98 13.86
C ALA A 50 -9.27 -16.05 14.44
N GLY A 51 -9.42 -16.22 15.76
CA GLY A 51 -10.71 -16.37 16.44
C GLY A 51 -11.39 -17.70 16.15
N TRP A 52 -10.64 -18.74 15.74
CA TRP A 52 -11.17 -20.07 15.43
C TRP A 52 -11.36 -20.92 16.69
N LEU A 53 -10.60 -20.62 17.73
CA LEU A 53 -10.81 -21.15 19.07
C LEU A 53 -11.54 -20.09 19.89
N LEU A 54 -12.82 -20.34 20.21
CA LEU A 54 -13.55 -19.58 21.21
C LEU A 54 -12.96 -19.92 22.58
N GLU A 55 -12.03 -19.11 23.07
CA GLU A 55 -11.87 -18.96 24.51
C GLU A 55 -12.70 -17.74 24.94
N ASP A 56 -13.69 -17.97 25.81
CA ASP A 56 -14.42 -16.91 26.50
C ASP A 56 -13.43 -16.14 27.38
N VAL A 57 -13.09 -14.90 27.00
CA VAL A 57 -12.33 -13.98 27.85
C VAL A 57 -13.13 -12.69 28.03
N PRO A 58 -13.27 -12.17 29.26
CA PRO A 58 -14.25 -11.13 29.58
C PRO A 58 -13.94 -9.80 28.89
N SER A 59 -14.99 -9.12 28.43
CA SER A 59 -14.95 -7.74 27.93
C SER A 59 -14.33 -6.79 28.96
N GLY A 60 -13.05 -6.48 28.77
CA GLY A 60 -12.36 -5.41 29.48
C GLY A 60 -12.59 -4.06 28.81
N GLY A 61 -13.57 -3.31 29.31
CA GLY A 61 -13.62 -1.84 29.38
C GLY A 61 -13.45 -1.04 28.09
N ASP A 62 -14.58 -0.56 27.55
CA ASP A 62 -14.63 0.55 26.59
C ASP A 62 -13.93 1.81 27.14
N ILE A 63 -12.82 2.21 26.52
CA ILE A 63 -12.30 3.57 26.67
C ILE A 63 -12.81 4.41 25.49
N SER A 64 -13.92 5.08 25.70
CA SER A 64 -14.47 6.10 24.80
C SER A 64 -13.59 7.35 24.83
N VAL A 65 -12.68 7.48 23.86
CA VAL A 65 -11.93 8.74 23.64
C VAL A 65 -12.71 9.61 22.64
N LYS A 66 -13.42 10.61 23.16
CA LYS A 66 -14.06 11.66 22.35
C LYS A 66 -12.99 12.45 21.59
N SER A 67 -12.95 12.29 20.27
CA SER A 67 -12.00 12.97 19.39
C SER A 67 -12.59 14.28 18.87
N ARG A 68 -11.86 15.40 19.02
CA ARG A 68 -12.14 16.68 18.36
C ARG A 68 -11.81 16.56 16.86
N ASP A 69 -12.65 17.13 15.99
CA ASP A 69 -12.64 16.95 14.53
C ASP A 69 -11.31 17.29 13.82
N GLY A 70 -10.46 18.13 14.41
CA GLY A 70 -9.12 18.45 13.87
C GLY A 70 -8.09 17.32 14.03
N VAL A 71 -8.17 16.53 15.10
CA VAL A 71 -7.23 15.43 15.41
C VAL A 71 -7.59 14.14 14.64
N ALA A 72 -8.87 14.02 14.25
CA ALA A 72 -9.39 12.86 13.52
C ALA A 72 -8.81 12.72 12.10
N ARG A 73 -8.48 13.85 11.43
CA ARG A 73 -7.95 13.86 10.06
C ARG A 73 -6.51 13.33 9.99
N ASP A 74 -5.69 13.70 10.95
CA ASP A 74 -4.32 13.15 11.09
C ASP A 74 -4.36 11.69 11.54
N SER A 75 -5.31 11.34 12.43
CA SER A 75 -5.51 9.96 12.89
C SER A 75 -5.85 9.00 11.74
N ASN A 76 -6.75 9.40 10.83
CA ASN A 76 -7.07 8.57 9.67
C ASN A 76 -5.92 8.48 8.67
N SER A 77 -5.18 9.57 8.45
CA SER A 77 -3.98 9.53 7.60
C SER A 77 -2.91 8.58 8.17
N ASN A 78 -2.70 8.58 9.48
CA ASN A 78 -1.77 7.64 10.14
C ASN A 78 -2.25 6.20 10.02
N ARG A 79 -3.55 5.94 10.24
CA ARG A 79 -4.16 4.63 10.02
C ARG A 79 -3.99 4.17 8.58
N THR A 80 -4.24 5.01 7.59
CA THR A 80 -4.03 4.70 6.17
C THR A 80 -2.58 4.29 5.91
N ASN A 81 -1.61 5.04 6.40
CA ASN A 81 -0.20 4.69 6.26
C ASN A 81 0.14 3.33 6.87
N VAL A 82 -0.38 3.05 8.07
CA VAL A 82 -0.16 1.79 8.77
C VAL A 82 -0.83 0.62 8.03
N ILE A 83 -2.08 0.80 7.58
CA ILE A 83 -2.84 -0.19 6.80
C ILE A 83 -2.10 -0.51 5.50
N ILE A 84 -1.69 0.50 4.72
CA ILE A 84 -1.02 0.29 3.43
C ILE A 84 0.36 -0.38 3.62
N ARG A 85 1.09 -0.05 4.69
CA ARG A 85 2.42 -0.64 4.94
C ARG A 85 2.35 -2.07 5.47
N ASN A 86 1.37 -2.40 6.31
CA ASN A 86 1.22 -3.74 6.87
C ASN A 86 0.58 -4.68 5.82
N PRO A 87 1.26 -5.73 5.34
CA PRO A 87 0.72 -6.61 4.31
C PRO A 87 -0.61 -7.30 4.68
N SER A 88 -0.79 -7.66 5.95
CA SER A 88 -2.02 -8.30 6.42
C SER A 88 -3.22 -7.35 6.41
N TRP A 89 -3.06 -6.15 6.98
CA TRP A 89 -4.13 -5.15 6.95
C TRP A 89 -4.39 -4.60 5.55
N ARG A 90 -3.34 -4.45 4.74
CA ARG A 90 -3.47 -4.10 3.32
C ARG A 90 -4.27 -5.13 2.53
N LEU A 91 -4.07 -6.43 2.79
CA LEU A 91 -4.84 -7.50 2.15
C LEU A 91 -6.33 -7.39 2.47
N LEU A 92 -6.67 -7.24 3.75
CA LEU A 92 -8.06 -7.06 4.20
C LEU A 92 -8.68 -5.78 3.63
N TYR A 93 -7.91 -4.70 3.60
CA TYR A 93 -8.34 -3.44 3.01
C TYR A 93 -8.58 -3.57 1.51
N ARG A 94 -7.73 -4.30 0.77
CA ARG A 94 -7.95 -4.59 -0.65
C ARG A 94 -9.23 -5.40 -0.87
N GLU A 95 -9.52 -6.38 -0.03
CA GLU A 95 -10.77 -7.14 -0.10
C GLU A 95 -11.99 -6.23 0.07
N PHE A 96 -11.96 -5.36 1.08
CA PHE A 96 -12.99 -4.33 1.28
C PHE A 96 -13.14 -3.41 0.05
N LEU A 97 -12.03 -2.92 -0.52
CA LEU A 97 -12.07 -2.04 -1.69
C LEU A 97 -12.64 -2.73 -2.94
N LYS A 98 -12.45 -4.05 -3.09
CA LYS A 98 -13.10 -4.82 -4.17
C LYS A 98 -14.60 -4.90 -3.99
N GLU A 99 -15.07 -5.13 -2.77
CA GLU A 99 -16.50 -5.15 -2.44
C GLU A 99 -17.15 -3.79 -2.72
N THR A 100 -16.41 -2.69 -2.53
CA THR A 100 -16.87 -1.32 -2.78
C THR A 100 -16.46 -0.76 -4.15
N MET A 101 -15.90 -1.59 -5.04
CA MET A 101 -15.51 -1.23 -6.41
C MET A 101 -14.58 0.00 -6.49
N CYS A 102 -13.60 0.10 -5.59
CA CYS A 102 -12.63 1.18 -5.55
C CYS A 102 -11.17 0.71 -5.28
N GLU A 103 -10.87 -0.55 -5.67
CA GLU A 103 -9.55 -1.20 -5.55
C GLU A 103 -8.45 -0.46 -6.33
N GLU A 104 -8.81 0.21 -7.43
CA GLU A 104 -7.89 0.93 -8.30
C GLU A 104 -7.08 1.99 -7.53
N ASN A 105 -7.67 2.61 -6.50
CA ASN A 105 -7.01 3.61 -5.67
C ASN A 105 -5.80 3.04 -4.92
N LEU A 106 -5.97 1.88 -4.29
CA LEU A 106 -4.86 1.21 -3.59
C LEU A 106 -3.83 0.65 -4.58
N SER A 107 -4.30 0.09 -5.69
CA SER A 107 -3.43 -0.46 -6.74
C SER A 107 -2.51 0.61 -7.32
N PHE A 108 -3.09 1.75 -7.73
CA PHE A 108 -2.32 2.88 -8.23
C PHE A 108 -1.36 3.43 -7.18
N PHE A 109 -1.80 3.57 -5.92
CA PHE A 109 -0.92 4.05 -4.85
C PHE A 109 0.34 3.17 -4.72
N LEU A 110 0.19 1.84 -4.74
CA LEU A 110 1.31 0.90 -4.62
C LEU A 110 2.20 0.90 -5.87
N GLU A 111 1.62 0.94 -7.06
CA GLU A 111 2.38 0.97 -8.32
C GLU A 111 3.20 2.26 -8.45
N VAL A 112 2.64 3.42 -8.08
CA VAL A 112 3.41 4.68 -8.03
C VAL A 112 4.49 4.65 -6.96
N GLN A 113 4.27 4.00 -5.81
CA GLN A 113 5.30 3.83 -4.79
C GLN A 113 6.47 3.01 -5.32
N GLN A 114 6.20 1.94 -6.06
CA GLN A 114 7.22 1.11 -6.70
C GLN A 114 7.93 1.87 -7.83
N PHE A 115 7.20 2.58 -8.67
CA PHE A 115 7.77 3.47 -9.70
C PHE A 115 8.70 4.52 -9.08
N ASN A 116 8.30 5.17 -7.98
CA ASN A 116 9.12 6.17 -7.30
C ASN A 116 10.43 5.60 -6.77
N LYS A 117 10.46 4.32 -6.40
CA LYS A 117 11.70 3.63 -6.04
C LYS A 117 12.59 3.43 -7.27
N GLN A 118 12.03 2.89 -8.37
CA GLN A 118 12.75 2.70 -9.63
C GLN A 118 13.28 4.02 -10.20
N TYR A 119 12.49 5.09 -10.15
CA TYR A 119 12.89 6.43 -10.52
C TYR A 119 14.07 6.92 -9.70
N LYS A 120 14.04 6.77 -8.37
CA LYS A 120 15.17 7.15 -7.50
C LYS A 120 16.43 6.34 -7.81
N ASP A 121 16.29 5.06 -8.10
CA ASP A 121 17.42 4.22 -8.48
C ASP A 121 17.99 4.68 -9.85
N ALA A 122 17.12 4.97 -10.82
CA ALA A 122 17.50 5.45 -12.16
C ALA A 122 18.22 6.81 -12.16
N ILE A 123 17.76 7.77 -11.36
CA ILE A 123 18.42 9.10 -11.30
C ILE A 123 19.79 9.03 -10.60
N ASN A 124 19.92 8.14 -9.61
CA ASN A 124 21.14 7.96 -8.82
C ASN A 124 22.16 7.05 -9.52
N ASP A 125 21.75 6.33 -10.56
CA ASP A 125 22.65 5.51 -11.35
C ASP A 125 23.74 6.39 -12.00
N LYS A 126 24.97 5.92 -11.88
CA LYS A 126 26.20 6.52 -12.44
C LYS A 126 26.87 5.58 -13.44
N GLY A 127 26.26 4.44 -13.75
CA GLY A 127 26.76 3.49 -14.73
C GLY A 127 26.58 3.98 -16.17
N ASP A 128 27.29 3.33 -17.09
CA ASP A 128 27.29 3.67 -18.52
C ASP A 128 25.91 3.45 -19.18
N ASN A 129 25.02 2.65 -18.56
CA ASN A 129 23.68 2.32 -19.08
C ASN A 129 22.57 3.28 -18.63
N LYS A 130 22.91 4.43 -18.04
CA LYS A 130 21.95 5.36 -17.45
C LYS A 130 20.80 5.76 -18.39
N VAL A 131 21.10 6.01 -19.67
CA VAL A 131 20.10 6.42 -20.66
C VAL A 131 19.07 5.31 -20.91
N GLU A 132 19.51 4.05 -20.99
CA GLU A 132 18.60 2.91 -21.15
C GLU A 132 17.72 2.73 -19.91
N VAL A 133 18.27 2.85 -18.70
CA VAL A 133 17.50 2.77 -17.44
C VAL A 133 16.45 3.88 -17.36
N ILE A 134 16.78 5.11 -17.78
CA ILE A 134 15.83 6.23 -17.85
C ILE A 134 14.72 5.91 -18.87
N ARG A 135 15.07 5.36 -20.04
CA ARG A 135 14.11 4.99 -21.08
C ARG A 135 13.15 3.89 -20.60
N GLU A 136 13.65 2.85 -19.95
CA GLU A 136 12.85 1.78 -19.35
C GLU A 136 11.93 2.31 -18.25
N THR A 137 12.43 3.18 -17.38
CA THR A 137 11.63 3.79 -16.30
C THR A 137 10.52 4.68 -16.90
N LEU A 138 10.82 5.43 -17.96
CA LEU A 138 9.84 6.24 -18.66
C LEU A 138 8.77 5.36 -19.36
N ALA A 139 9.17 4.23 -19.96
CA ALA A 139 8.24 3.25 -20.52
C ALA A 139 7.30 2.67 -19.44
N ALA A 140 7.81 2.37 -18.24
CA ALA A 140 6.99 1.96 -17.10
C ALA A 140 5.96 3.04 -16.71
N ALA A 141 6.33 4.32 -16.78
CA ALA A 141 5.40 5.42 -16.54
C ALA A 141 4.26 5.46 -17.57
N TYR A 142 4.55 5.17 -18.85
CA TYR A 142 3.51 5.04 -19.88
C TYR A 142 2.54 3.88 -19.58
N GLY A 143 3.04 2.76 -19.08
CA GLY A 143 2.21 1.65 -18.62
C GLY A 143 1.23 2.07 -17.51
N LEU A 144 1.74 2.76 -16.49
CA LEU A 144 0.95 3.33 -15.38
C LEU A 144 -0.13 4.30 -15.87
N TYR A 145 0.24 5.21 -16.78
CA TYR A 145 -0.70 6.17 -17.33
C TYR A 145 -1.84 5.49 -18.09
N ASN A 146 -1.52 4.55 -18.99
CA ASN A 146 -2.53 3.85 -19.77
C ASN A 146 -3.45 2.96 -18.91
N ALA A 147 -2.94 2.42 -17.81
CA ALA A 147 -3.71 1.55 -16.93
C ALA A 147 -4.70 2.30 -16.02
N PHE A 148 -4.35 3.51 -15.55
CA PHE A 148 -5.09 4.19 -14.47
C PHE A 148 -5.51 5.64 -14.77
N LEU A 149 -4.87 6.31 -15.73
CA LEU A 149 -5.00 7.77 -15.91
C LEU A 149 -5.48 8.17 -17.30
N ALA A 150 -5.27 7.33 -18.31
CA ALA A 150 -5.78 7.55 -19.65
C ALA A 150 -7.32 7.59 -19.64
N PRO A 151 -7.96 8.43 -20.47
CA PRO A 151 -9.42 8.45 -20.59
C PRO A 151 -9.95 7.08 -21.00
N GLY A 152 -10.94 6.55 -20.27
CA GLY A 152 -11.51 5.23 -20.53
C GLY A 152 -10.59 4.06 -20.15
N SER A 153 -9.55 4.32 -19.34
CA SER A 153 -8.73 3.25 -18.77
C SER A 153 -9.59 2.32 -17.90
N PRO A 154 -9.29 1.01 -17.87
CA PRO A 154 -10.10 0.03 -17.15
C PRO A 154 -10.14 0.28 -15.64
N ASN A 155 -9.12 0.94 -15.09
CA ASN A 155 -8.99 1.29 -13.68
C ASN A 155 -8.91 2.82 -13.49
N GLU A 156 -9.73 3.57 -14.23
CA GLU A 156 -9.67 5.04 -14.27
C GLU A 156 -9.86 5.68 -12.89
N LEU A 157 -8.88 6.49 -12.47
CA LEU A 157 -8.86 7.10 -11.14
C LEU A 157 -9.71 8.36 -11.03
N ASN A 158 -10.33 8.53 -9.86
CA ASN A 158 -11.04 9.75 -9.48
C ASN A 158 -10.07 10.81 -8.91
N ILE A 159 -9.35 11.49 -9.80
CA ILE A 159 -8.48 12.65 -9.47
C ILE A 159 -9.02 13.94 -10.06
N ASP A 160 -8.55 15.08 -9.56
CA ASP A 160 -8.98 16.38 -10.04
C ASP A 160 -8.66 16.60 -11.53
N HIS A 161 -9.56 17.33 -12.20
CA HIS A 161 -9.48 17.56 -13.64
C HIS A 161 -8.20 18.29 -14.07
N SER A 162 -7.68 19.19 -13.22
CA SER A 162 -6.45 19.94 -13.49
C SER A 162 -5.24 19.01 -13.55
N LEU A 163 -5.08 18.13 -12.55
CA LEU A 163 -3.99 17.17 -12.48
C LEU A 163 -4.06 16.16 -13.62
N ARG A 164 -5.27 15.68 -13.95
CA ARG A 164 -5.49 14.80 -15.10
C ARG A 164 -5.05 15.46 -16.41
N THR A 165 -5.38 16.72 -16.61
CA THR A 165 -4.98 17.49 -17.80
C THR A 165 -3.47 17.65 -17.88
N GLN A 166 -2.81 18.00 -16.76
CA GLN A 166 -1.35 18.11 -16.68
C GLN A 166 -0.66 16.78 -17.02
N LEU A 167 -1.15 15.66 -16.51
CA LEU A 167 -0.65 14.32 -16.84
C LEU A 167 -0.83 14.00 -18.32
N ALA A 168 -2.02 14.23 -18.88
CA ALA A 168 -2.29 13.96 -20.30
C ALA A 168 -1.40 14.80 -21.24
N THR A 169 -1.24 16.10 -20.95
CA THR A 169 -0.33 16.97 -21.70
C THR A 169 1.11 16.49 -21.58
N ARG A 170 1.52 16.03 -20.39
CA ARG A 170 2.90 15.58 -20.19
C ARG A 170 3.20 14.27 -20.91
N MET A 171 2.25 13.34 -20.91
CA MET A 171 2.43 12.01 -21.50
C MET A 171 2.34 12.04 -23.04
N THR A 172 1.57 12.96 -23.62
CA THR A 172 1.46 13.08 -25.09
C THR A 172 2.55 13.94 -25.73
N ARG A 173 3.37 14.62 -24.94
CA ARG A 173 4.52 15.40 -25.45
C ARG A 173 5.60 14.47 -25.98
N ALA A 174 6.01 14.69 -27.21
CA ALA A 174 7.15 13.99 -27.80
C ALA A 174 8.43 14.24 -27.00
N VAL A 175 9.18 13.17 -26.74
CA VAL A 175 10.48 13.23 -26.07
C VAL A 175 11.54 13.04 -27.15
N GLY A 176 12.35 14.08 -27.36
CA GLY A 176 13.29 14.14 -28.48
C GLY A 176 14.65 13.51 -28.18
N ASP A 177 15.42 14.17 -27.31
CA ASP A 177 16.81 13.81 -26.99
C ASP A 177 16.97 13.24 -25.57
N ASP A 178 18.17 12.75 -25.26
CA ASP A 178 18.49 12.12 -23.97
C ASP A 178 18.35 13.08 -22.78
N ALA A 179 18.67 14.36 -22.96
CA ALA A 179 18.49 15.38 -21.94
C ALA A 179 17.00 15.63 -21.66
N ALA A 180 16.17 15.69 -22.71
CA ALA A 180 14.72 15.81 -22.60
C ALA A 180 14.07 14.57 -21.98
N MET A 181 14.64 13.37 -22.15
CA MET A 181 14.15 12.15 -21.48
C MET A 181 14.25 12.25 -19.96
N LEU A 182 15.40 12.68 -19.44
CA LEU A 182 15.58 12.84 -18.00
C LEU A 182 14.65 13.92 -17.44
N GLN A 183 14.55 15.07 -18.11
CA GLN A 183 13.63 16.13 -17.70
C GLN A 183 12.18 15.62 -17.73
N SER A 184 11.83 14.83 -18.74
CA SER A 184 10.51 14.21 -18.85
C SER A 184 10.19 13.28 -17.71
N LEU A 185 11.12 12.41 -17.36
CA LEU A 185 10.95 11.50 -16.26
C LEU A 185 10.76 12.24 -14.93
N ASN A 186 11.54 13.30 -14.68
CA ASN A 186 11.41 14.12 -13.46
C ASN A 186 10.04 14.81 -13.35
N GLU A 187 9.55 15.38 -14.46
CA GLU A 187 8.24 16.02 -14.51
C GLU A 187 7.10 15.01 -14.31
N VAL A 188 7.17 13.84 -14.94
CA VAL A 188 6.20 12.75 -14.78
C VAL A 188 6.20 12.23 -13.33
N ALA A 189 7.37 12.02 -12.73
CA ALA A 189 7.48 11.58 -11.34
C ALA A 189 6.85 12.59 -10.36
N SER A 190 7.05 13.90 -10.59
CA SER A 190 6.40 14.95 -9.81
C SER A 190 4.88 14.93 -9.92
N LEU A 191 4.34 14.68 -11.13
CA LEU A 191 2.89 14.58 -11.34
C LEU A 191 2.30 13.31 -10.72
N PHE A 192 3.00 12.18 -10.80
CA PHE A 192 2.60 10.94 -10.14
C PHE A 192 2.60 11.08 -8.61
N ASP A 193 3.58 11.76 -8.03
CA ASP A 193 3.59 12.04 -6.58
C ASP A 193 2.36 12.86 -6.15
N LYS A 194 2.00 13.91 -6.91
CA LYS A 194 0.77 14.68 -6.67
C LYS A 194 -0.48 13.81 -6.76
N ALA A 195 -0.56 12.93 -7.77
CA ALA A 195 -1.68 12.01 -7.94
C ALA A 195 -1.76 11.01 -6.79
N GLN A 196 -0.63 10.43 -6.40
CA GLN A 196 -0.53 9.51 -5.27
C GLN A 196 -0.98 10.17 -3.96
N GLN A 197 -0.58 11.42 -3.71
CA GLN A 197 -1.04 12.17 -2.54
C GLN A 197 -2.54 12.46 -2.57
N SER A 198 -3.10 12.75 -3.75
CA SER A 198 -4.54 12.96 -3.92
C SER A 198 -5.32 11.69 -3.60
N ILE A 199 -4.89 10.55 -4.16
CA ILE A 199 -5.48 9.23 -3.91
C ILE A 199 -5.32 8.80 -2.44
N PHE A 200 -4.17 9.07 -1.82
CA PHE A 200 -3.97 8.83 -0.40
C PHE A 200 -4.97 9.60 0.46
N LYS A 201 -5.19 10.89 0.16
CA LYS A 201 -6.17 11.71 0.87
C LYS A 201 -7.58 11.18 0.66
N LEU A 202 -7.94 10.82 -0.57
CA LEU A 202 -9.23 10.22 -0.90
C LEU A 202 -9.49 8.96 -0.07
N MET A 203 -8.55 8.01 -0.07
CA MET A 203 -8.65 6.78 0.72
C MET A 203 -8.76 7.08 2.22
N SER A 204 -7.94 8.01 2.73
CA SER A 204 -7.93 8.38 4.15
C SER A 204 -9.23 9.04 4.61
N SER A 205 -9.90 9.79 3.73
CA SER A 205 -11.15 10.48 4.05
C SER A 205 -12.40 9.65 3.80
N ASP A 206 -12.37 8.69 2.86
CA ASP A 206 -13.56 7.98 2.42
C ASP A 206 -13.56 6.49 2.79
N SER A 207 -12.67 5.70 2.20
CA SER A 207 -12.71 4.24 2.29
C SER A 207 -12.12 3.70 3.61
N VAL A 208 -11.04 4.28 4.13
CA VAL A 208 -10.39 3.82 5.37
C VAL A 208 -11.31 3.95 6.60
N PRO A 209 -12.02 5.07 6.83
CA PRO A 209 -12.96 5.17 7.94
C PRO A 209 -14.09 4.14 7.88
N LYS A 210 -14.55 3.80 6.65
CA LYS A 210 -15.58 2.78 6.43
C LYS A 210 -15.04 1.37 6.70
N PHE A 211 -13.84 1.07 6.19
CA PHE A 211 -13.15 -0.20 6.41
C PHE A 211 -12.97 -0.52 7.90
N ILE A 212 -12.49 0.45 8.69
CA ILE A 212 -12.20 0.24 10.12
C ILE A 212 -13.48 0.00 10.93
N LYS A 213 -14.58 0.65 10.54
CA LYS A 213 -15.88 0.49 11.21
C LYS A 213 -16.64 -0.74 10.74
N HIS A 214 -16.16 -1.44 9.71
CA HIS A 214 -16.89 -2.53 9.09
C HIS A 214 -16.82 -3.81 9.96
N PRO A 215 -17.96 -4.38 10.39
CA PRO A 215 -17.99 -5.48 11.37
C PRO A 215 -17.19 -6.72 10.97
N LYS A 216 -17.16 -7.05 9.66
CA LYS A 216 -16.41 -8.21 9.10
C LYS A 216 -14.92 -8.20 9.44
N TYR A 217 -14.31 -7.01 9.51
CA TYR A 217 -12.86 -6.84 9.67
C TYR A 217 -12.46 -6.46 11.11
N ALA A 218 -13.42 -6.10 11.97
CA ALA A 218 -13.15 -5.59 13.31
C ALA A 218 -12.25 -6.52 14.18
N PRO A 219 -12.44 -7.85 14.20
CA PRO A 219 -11.56 -8.74 14.97
C PRO A 219 -10.08 -8.69 14.53
N GLN A 220 -9.82 -8.57 13.23
CA GLN A 220 -8.48 -8.59 12.64
C GLN A 220 -7.78 -7.21 12.68
N LEU A 221 -8.53 -6.14 12.95
CA LEU A 221 -8.01 -4.76 13.08
C LEU A 221 -7.63 -4.39 14.52
N ARG A 222 -7.67 -5.34 15.46
CA ARG A 222 -7.19 -5.13 16.83
C ARG A 222 -5.75 -4.61 16.82
N GLY A 223 -5.49 -3.56 17.61
CA GLY A 223 -4.17 -2.92 17.71
C GLY A 223 -3.83 -1.92 16.60
N LEU A 224 -4.69 -1.73 15.59
CA LEU A 224 -4.48 -0.74 14.53
C LEU A 224 -4.29 0.67 15.10
N ASP A 225 -5.12 1.08 16.06
CA ASP A 225 -5.04 2.41 16.67
C ASP A 225 -3.72 2.63 17.44
N ALA A 226 -3.25 1.61 18.16
CA ALA A 226 -1.97 1.67 18.86
C ALA A 226 -0.79 1.77 17.87
N ALA A 227 -0.84 1.00 16.77
CA ALA A 227 0.15 1.07 15.70
C ALA A 227 0.14 2.44 15.01
N ALA A 228 -1.04 2.99 14.73
CA ALA A 228 -1.19 4.32 14.14
C ALA A 228 -0.67 5.44 15.06
N ALA A 229 -0.94 5.34 16.37
CA ALA A 229 -0.40 6.27 17.36
C ALA A 229 1.14 6.20 17.43
N THR A 230 1.71 5.00 17.41
CA THR A 230 3.17 4.81 17.43
C THR A 230 3.84 5.37 16.18
N ALA A 231 3.23 5.15 15.01
CA ALA A 231 3.74 5.69 13.73
C ALA A 231 3.71 7.23 13.68
N TYR A 232 2.74 7.86 14.36
CA TYR A 232 2.68 9.32 14.49
C TYR A 232 3.85 9.87 15.31
N VAL A 233 4.14 9.24 16.46
CA VAL A 233 5.24 9.64 17.36
C VAL A 233 6.61 9.48 16.68
N ALA A 234 6.76 8.48 15.80
CA ALA A 234 7.99 8.24 15.06
C ALA A 234 8.22 9.20 13.86
N SER A 235 7.24 10.03 13.48
CA SER A 235 7.41 10.98 12.38
C SER A 235 8.13 12.26 12.84
N PRO A 236 9.19 12.71 12.15
CA PRO A 236 10.05 13.82 12.60
C PRO A 236 9.35 15.19 12.70
N THR A 237 8.11 15.30 12.23
CA THR A 237 7.26 16.50 12.35
C THR A 237 6.71 16.73 13.75
N ALA A 238 6.67 15.70 14.62
CA ALA A 238 6.10 15.82 15.97
C ALA A 238 7.05 16.46 17.00
N LEU A 239 8.31 16.75 16.65
CA LEU A 239 9.32 17.35 17.54
C LEU A 239 9.34 18.89 17.52
N ARG A 240 8.33 19.54 16.96
CA ARG A 240 8.18 21.01 17.01
C ARG A 240 6.78 21.40 17.45
N SER A 241 6.52 21.29 18.75
CA SER A 241 5.53 22.09 19.47
C SER A 241 6.22 22.77 20.63
#